data_AF-A0A7X3NSY8-F1
#
_entry.id   AF-A0A7X3NSY8-F1
#
_cell.length_a   1.000
_cell.length_b   1.000
_cell.length_c   1.000
_cell.angle_alpha   90.00
_cell.angle_beta   90.00
_cell.angle_gamma   90.00
#
_symmetry.space_group_name_H-M   'P 1'
#
loop_
_entity.id
_entity.type
_entity.pdbx_description
1 polymer ?
#
loop_
_entity_poly.entity_id
_entity_poly.type
_entity_poly.pdbx_seq_one_letter_code
_entity_poly.pdbx_strand_id
1 'polypeptide(L)'
;MIQLIQSHTTDTEVRNIIMTGAEALIEKGIEQGIERGSREMLIHNIFTVLSERFSQAEVEPVRASLETVSDLTILTELFRIALHIPSVEVFLHTIDTTDE
;
A
#
# COMPACT_ATOMS: atom_id res chain seq x y z
N MET A 1 14.19 -44.28 -30.20
CA MET A 1 14.67 -43.98 -28.83
C MET A 1 14.89 -42.48 -28.58
N ILE A 2 15.41 -41.69 -29.52
CA ILE A 2 15.70 -40.25 -29.30
C ILE A 2 14.42 -39.38 -29.16
N GLN A 3 13.33 -39.70 -29.86
CA GLN A 3 12.07 -38.93 -29.79
C GLN A 3 11.34 -39.00 -28.44
N LEU A 4 11.51 -40.10 -27.68
CA LEU A 4 10.83 -40.27 -26.40
C LEU A 4 11.46 -39.37 -25.31
N ILE A 5 12.77 -39.16 -25.37
CA ILE A 5 13.49 -38.26 -24.44
C ILE A 5 13.06 -36.81 -24.67
N GLN A 6 13.01 -36.36 -25.94
CA GLN A 6 12.61 -34.98 -26.25
C GLN A 6 11.16 -34.67 -25.83
N SER A 7 10.22 -35.60 -26.02
CA SER A 7 8.83 -35.45 -25.60
C SER A 7 8.67 -35.30 -24.08
N HIS A 8 9.43 -36.05 -23.28
CA HIS A 8 9.38 -35.94 -21.82
C HIS A 8 10.12 -34.70 -21.28
N THR A 9 11.17 -34.25 -21.97
CA THR A 9 11.88 -33.01 -21.62
C THR A 9 10.99 -31.78 -21.81
N THR A 10 10.25 -31.68 -22.92
CA THR A 10 9.38 -30.52 -23.19
C THR A 10 8.22 -30.40 -22.19
N ASP A 11 7.60 -31.52 -21.80
CA ASP A 11 6.52 -31.52 -20.80
C ASP A 11 7.02 -31.06 -19.41
N THR A 12 8.22 -31.50 -19.04
CA THR A 12 8.88 -31.10 -17.78
C THR A 12 9.25 -29.61 -17.78
N GLU A 13 9.78 -29.10 -18.90
CA GLU A 13 10.13 -27.67 -19.05
C GLU A 13 8.88 -26.77 -19.01
N VAL A 14 7.82 -27.14 -19.74
CA VAL A 14 6.54 -26.41 -19.72
C VAL A 14 5.96 -26.39 -18.31
N ARG A 15 5.94 -27.55 -17.62
CA ARG A 15 5.49 -27.64 -16.23
C ARG A 15 6.31 -26.71 -15.31
N ASN A 16 7.63 -26.69 -15.44
CA ASN A 16 8.48 -25.86 -14.61
C ASN A 16 8.25 -24.36 -14.87
N ILE A 17 8.09 -23.93 -16.13
CA ILE A 17 7.77 -22.54 -16.48
C ILE A 17 6.43 -22.12 -15.85
N ILE A 18 5.41 -22.97 -15.93
CA ILE A 18 4.10 -22.69 -15.33
C ILE A 18 4.22 -22.56 -13.81
N MET A 19 4.96 -23.45 -13.16
CA MET A 19 5.15 -23.41 -11.70
C MET A 19 5.88 -22.14 -11.27
N THR A 20 7.01 -21.80 -11.89
CA THR A 20 7.77 -20.58 -11.59
C THR A 20 6.95 -19.32 -11.89
N GLY A 21 6.19 -19.31 -12.99
CA GLY A 21 5.30 -18.19 -13.31
C GLY A 21 4.17 -18.02 -12.28
N ALA A 22 3.58 -19.10 -11.81
CA ALA A 22 2.56 -19.08 -10.76
C ALA A 22 3.13 -18.59 -9.41
N GLU A 23 4.31 -19.05 -9.02
CA GLU A 23 5.00 -18.60 -7.80
C GLU A 23 5.28 -17.09 -7.84
N ALA A 24 5.82 -16.58 -8.95
CA ALA A 24 6.09 -15.15 -9.11
C ALA A 24 4.82 -14.27 -9.06
N LEU A 25 3.69 -14.76 -9.60
CA LEU A 25 2.41 -14.06 -9.52
C LEU A 25 1.86 -14.02 -8.08
N ILE A 26 2.01 -15.11 -7.34
CA ILE A 26 1.61 -15.18 -5.93
C ILE A 26 2.47 -14.24 -5.09
N GLU A 27 3.79 -14.29 -5.25
CA GLU A 27 4.73 -13.43 -4.53
C GLU A 27 4.41 -11.95 -4.75
N LYS A 28 4.26 -11.53 -6.01
CA LYS A 28 3.86 -10.16 -6.35
C LYS A 28 2.49 -9.79 -5.79
N GLY A 29 1.53 -10.71 -5.82
CA GLY A 29 0.20 -10.48 -5.26
C GLY A 29 0.22 -10.27 -3.75
N ILE A 30 1.05 -11.04 -3.03
CA ILE A 30 1.25 -10.90 -1.58
C ILE A 30 1.93 -9.58 -1.27
N GLU A 31 3.01 -9.22 -1.97
CA GLU A 31 3.73 -7.97 -1.77
C GLU A 31 2.80 -6.75 -1.93
N GLN A 32 2.03 -6.71 -3.03
CA GLN A 32 1.03 -5.66 -3.26
C GLN A 32 -0.07 -5.64 -2.20
N GLY A 33 -0.49 -6.83 -1.72
CA GLY A 33 -1.48 -6.94 -0.65
C GLY A 33 -0.98 -6.36 0.68
N ILE A 34 0.27 -6.65 1.04
CA ILE A 34 0.92 -6.15 2.26
C ILE A 34 1.09 -4.63 2.18
N GLU A 35 1.54 -4.11 1.02
CA GLU A 35 1.72 -2.68 0.81
C GLU A 35 0.39 -1.92 0.93
N ARG A 36 -0.66 -2.40 0.25
CA ARG A 36 -2.02 -1.81 0.35
C ARG A 36 -2.55 -1.86 1.78
N GLY A 37 -2.42 -3.00 2.46
CA GLY A 37 -2.87 -3.15 3.84
C GLY A 37 -2.15 -2.20 4.80
N SER A 38 -0.83 -2.04 4.63
CA SER A 38 -0.02 -1.10 5.42
C SER A 38 -0.46 0.34 5.18
N ARG A 39 -0.77 0.68 3.93
CA ARG A 39 -1.28 1.98 3.54
C ARG A 39 -2.62 2.29 4.16
N GLU A 40 -3.60 1.40 4.00
CA GLU A 40 -4.95 1.54 4.57
C GLU A 40 -4.90 1.64 6.10
N MET A 41 -4.02 0.87 6.75
CA MET A 41 -3.81 0.94 8.20
C MET A 41 -3.26 2.30 8.63
N LEU A 42 -2.26 2.85 7.93
CA LEU A 42 -1.72 4.18 8.25
C LEU A 42 -2.77 5.28 8.07
N ILE A 43 -3.53 5.26 6.98
CA ILE A 43 -4.63 6.22 6.76
C ILE A 43 -5.66 6.13 7.89
N HIS A 44 -6.05 4.91 8.27
CA HIS A 44 -6.96 4.69 9.39
C HIS A 44 -6.41 5.24 10.71
N ASN A 45 -5.13 4.99 11.01
CA ASN A 45 -4.49 5.45 12.24
C ASN A 45 -4.41 6.98 12.30
N ILE A 46 -4.06 7.64 11.19
CA ILE A 46 -4.05 9.11 11.10
C ILE A 46 -5.45 9.66 11.38
N PHE A 47 -6.47 9.11 10.72
CA PHE A 47 -7.85 9.54 10.90
C PHE A 47 -8.30 9.38 12.36
N THR A 48 -8.01 8.24 12.98
CA THR A 48 -8.33 7.96 14.38
C THR A 48 -7.68 8.99 15.32
N VAL A 49 -6.38 9.26 15.16
CA VAL A 49 -5.66 10.27 15.96
C VAL A 49 -6.27 11.66 15.81
N LEU A 50 -6.63 12.06 14.59
CA LEU A 50 -7.24 13.37 14.37
C LEU A 50 -8.66 13.44 14.96
N SER A 51 -9.46 12.39 14.80
CA SER A 51 -10.81 12.30 15.38
C SER A 51 -10.82 12.28 16.91
N GLU A 52 -9.74 11.86 17.57
CA GLU A 52 -9.59 11.97 19.03
C GLU A 52 -9.32 13.41 19.49
N ARG A 53 -8.76 14.25 18.62
CA ARG A 53 -8.26 15.59 18.97
C ARG A 53 -9.16 16.73 18.46
N PHE A 54 -9.87 16.50 17.37
CA PHE A 54 -10.67 17.49 16.65
C PHE A 54 -12.09 17.00 16.41
N SER A 55 -13.00 17.89 16.05
CA SER A 55 -14.37 17.49 15.78
C SER A 55 -14.47 16.66 14.49
N GLN A 56 -15.40 15.70 14.45
CA GLN A 56 -15.59 14.86 13.25
C GLN A 56 -15.78 15.69 11.98
N ALA A 57 -16.54 16.78 12.06
CA ALA A 57 -16.80 17.67 10.93
C ALA A 57 -15.52 18.30 10.33
N GLU A 58 -14.51 18.57 11.17
CA GLU A 58 -13.22 19.09 10.72
C GLU A 58 -12.36 18.00 10.09
N VAL A 59 -12.46 16.76 10.57
CA VAL A 59 -11.59 15.63 10.17
C VAL A 59 -12.08 14.92 8.91
N GLU A 60 -13.39 14.90 8.62
CA GLU A 60 -13.97 14.24 7.43
C GLU A 60 -13.22 14.53 6.11
N PRO A 61 -12.84 15.78 5.77
CA PRO A 61 -12.11 16.09 4.53
C PRO A 61 -10.74 15.41 4.42
N VAL A 62 -10.08 15.11 5.54
CA VAL A 62 -8.72 14.58 5.58
C VAL A 62 -8.62 13.21 4.92
N ARG A 63 -9.67 12.39 5.00
CA ARG A 63 -9.66 11.02 4.45
C ARG A 63 -9.40 11.03 2.95
N ALA A 64 -10.10 11.88 2.20
CA ALA A 64 -9.95 11.96 0.76
C ALA A 64 -8.54 12.44 0.36
N SER A 65 -7.96 13.39 1.11
CA SER A 65 -6.58 13.86 0.89
C SER A 65 -5.55 12.78 1.19
N LEU A 66 -5.69 12.02 2.28
CA LEU A 66 -4.76 10.91 2.57
C LEU A 66 -4.85 9.78 1.53
N GLU A 67 -6.02 9.59 0.90
CA GLU A 67 -6.23 8.61 -0.15
C GLU A 67 -5.49 8.95 -1.47
N THR A 68 -5.00 10.18 -1.67
CA THR A 68 -4.15 10.53 -2.82
C THR A 68 -2.68 10.14 -2.59
N VAL A 69 -2.24 10.13 -1.32
CA VAL A 69 -0.86 9.81 -0.95
C VAL A 69 -0.59 8.32 -1.13
N SER A 70 0.30 7.97 -2.06
CA SER A 70 0.66 6.59 -2.34
C SER A 70 1.90 6.11 -1.58
N ASP A 71 2.79 7.03 -1.21
CA ASP A 71 4.05 6.71 -0.54
C ASP A 71 3.85 6.43 0.97
N LEU A 72 4.23 5.21 1.39
CA LEU A 72 4.16 4.78 2.79
C LEU A 72 5.07 5.59 3.73
N THR A 73 6.19 6.08 3.24
CA THR A 73 7.13 6.93 4.00
C THR A 73 6.46 8.26 4.33
N ILE A 74 5.80 8.87 3.33
CA ILE A 74 5.04 10.11 3.52
C ILE A 74 3.90 9.89 4.51
N LEU A 75 3.13 8.81 4.37
CA LEU A 75 2.05 8.48 5.32
C LEU A 75 2.56 8.23 6.74
N THR A 76 3.74 7.62 6.89
CA THR A 76 4.36 7.42 8.20
C THR A 76 4.71 8.75 8.85
N GLU A 77 5.24 9.70 8.09
CA GLU A 77 5.57 11.03 8.60
C GLU A 77 4.31 11.85 8.91
N LEU A 78 3.29 11.77 8.06
CA LEU A 78 1.98 12.38 8.31
C LEU A 78 1.35 11.83 9.60
N PHE A 79 1.49 10.53 9.89
CA PHE A 79 1.06 9.95 11.16
C PHE A 79 1.78 10.57 12.36
N ARG A 80 3.11 10.76 12.27
CA ARG A 80 3.88 11.42 13.33
C ARG A 80 3.47 12.88 13.53
N ILE A 81 3.15 13.58 12.44
CA ILE A 81 2.69 14.98 12.46
C ILE A 81 1.29 15.09 13.06
N ALA A 82 0.37 14.19 12.69
CA ALA A 82 -1.01 14.17 13.17
C ALA A 82 -1.13 14.11 14.70
N LEU A 83 -0.14 13.52 15.40
CA LEU A 83 -0.08 13.48 16.86
C LEU A 83 0.12 14.86 17.51
N HIS A 84 0.72 15.81 16.79
CA HIS A 84 1.19 17.08 17.36
C HIS A 84 0.64 18.33 16.66
N ILE A 85 -0.01 18.17 15.50
CA ILE A 85 -0.50 19.27 14.68
C ILE A 85 -1.49 20.17 15.46
N PRO A 86 -1.46 21.50 15.32
CA PRO A 86 -2.31 22.40 16.10
C PRO A 86 -3.75 22.50 15.57
N SER A 87 -4.00 22.16 14.31
CA SER A 87 -5.34 22.14 13.70
C SER A 87 -5.40 21.20 12.50
N VAL A 88 -6.63 20.84 12.09
CA VAL A 88 -6.85 20.05 10.87
C VAL A 88 -6.50 20.84 9.61
N GLU A 89 -6.72 22.15 9.59
CA GLU A 89 -6.34 23.02 8.46
C GLU A 89 -4.83 22.97 8.18
N VAL A 90 -4.00 23.07 9.23
CA VAL A 90 -2.54 22.96 9.09
C VAL A 90 -2.13 21.56 8.65
N PHE A 91 -2.87 20.53 9.07
CA PHE A 91 -2.63 19.17 8.62
C PHE A 91 -2.90 19.00 7.12
N LEU A 92 -4.03 19.50 6.62
CA LEU A 92 -4.38 19.46 5.20
C LEU A 92 -3.33 20.17 4.34
N HIS A 93 -2.88 21.36 4.76
CA HIS A 93 -1.79 22.06 4.08
C HIS A 93 -0.48 21.25 4.10
N THR A 94 -0.22 20.48 5.16
CA THR A 94 0.96 19.62 5.22
C THR A 94 0.87 18.52 4.17
N ILE A 95 -0.30 17.90 3.98
CA ILE A 95 -0.51 16.89 2.93
C ILE A 95 -0.20 17.50 1.55
N ASP A 96 -0.77 18.66 1.24
CA ASP A 96 -0.59 19.32 -0.06
C ASP A 96 0.89 19.62 -0.36
N THR A 97 1.68 20.04 0.64
CA THR A 97 3.11 20.32 0.48
C THR A 97 4.00 19.08 0.39
N THR A 98 3.46 17.90 0.71
CA THR A 98 4.23 16.64 0.66
C THR A 98 3.97 15.85 -0.62
N ASP A 99 3.01 16.28 -1.45
CA ASP A 99 2.70 15.72 -2.77
C ASP A 99 3.43 16.45 -3.94
N GLU A 100 4.25 17.49 -3.66
CA GLU A 100 5.18 18.16 -4.60
C GLU A 100 6.57 17.51 -4.63
#